data_AF-A0A1V9YIS8-F1
#
_entry.id   AF-A0A1V9YIS8-F1
#
_cell.length_a   1.000
_cell.length_b   1.000
_cell.length_c   1.000
_cell.angle_alpha   90.00
_cell.angle_beta   90.00
_cell.angle_gamma   90.00
#
_symmetry.space_group_name_H-M   'P 1'
#
loop_
_entity.id
_entity.type
_entity.pdbx_description
1 polymer ?
#
loop_
_entity_poly.entity_id
_entity_poly.type
_entity_poly.pdbx_seq_one_letter_code
_entity_poly.pdbx_strand_id
1 'polypeptide(L)'
;MGKHHANHAAPTVEVDEKTMIFLIKFMNTASKEKLMDTFEGHFTDHLADKIIDQRLFGGMKKLDDILEKKIMRKKKFEEFQDVALKWAVEHKPKEKRSAD
;
A
#
# COMPACT_ATOMS: atom_id res chain seq x y z
N MET A 1 -28.09 5.08 -13.37
CA MET A 1 -26.67 5.43 -13.20
C MET A 1 -26.01 4.27 -12.44
N GLY A 2 -25.41 3.33 -13.19
CA GLY A 2 -24.83 2.12 -12.61
C GLY A 2 -23.58 2.46 -11.81
N LYS A 3 -23.58 2.16 -10.52
CA LYS A 3 -22.37 2.19 -9.70
C LYS A 3 -21.47 1.06 -10.20
N HIS A 4 -20.41 1.40 -10.91
CA HIS A 4 -19.38 0.43 -11.30
C HIS A 4 -18.64 0.04 -10.03
N HIS A 5 -19.13 -0.99 -9.34
CA HIS A 5 -18.34 -1.73 -8.38
C HIS A 5 -17.23 -2.40 -9.20
N ALA A 6 -16.04 -1.81 -9.19
CA ALA A 6 -14.88 -2.45 -9.73
C ALA A 6 -14.72 -3.77 -8.96
N ASN A 7 -14.95 -4.90 -9.63
CA ASN A 7 -14.53 -6.21 -9.15
C ASN A 7 -13.00 -6.21 -9.16
N HIS A 8 -12.43 -5.69 -8.08
CA HIS A 8 -11.05 -5.94 -7.69
C HIS A 8 -11.00 -7.41 -7.24
N ALA A 9 -10.03 -8.18 -7.72
CA ALA A 9 -9.75 -9.47 -7.10
C ALA A 9 -9.51 -9.20 -5.61
N ALA A 10 -10.23 -9.90 -4.74
CA ALA A 10 -9.99 -9.75 -3.31
C ALA A 10 -8.53 -10.14 -3.04
N PRO A 11 -7.81 -9.38 -2.19
CA PRO A 11 -6.43 -9.73 -1.83
C PRO A 11 -6.40 -11.17 -1.31
N THR A 12 -5.34 -11.91 -1.66
CA THR A 12 -5.22 -13.34 -1.29
C THR A 12 -5.01 -13.54 0.20
N VAL A 13 -4.69 -12.47 0.93
CA VAL A 13 -4.48 -12.43 2.37
C VAL A 13 -5.58 -11.61 3.01
N GLU A 14 -6.37 -12.23 3.88
CA GLU A 14 -7.25 -11.52 4.79
C GLU A 14 -6.37 -10.82 5.85
N VAL A 15 -6.40 -9.48 5.87
CA VAL A 15 -5.54 -8.67 6.74
C VAL A 15 -6.37 -7.85 7.71
N ASP A 16 -5.92 -7.80 8.96
CA ASP A 16 -6.54 -6.95 9.97
C ASP A 16 -6.32 -5.45 9.69
N GLU A 17 -7.18 -4.62 10.26
CA GLU A 17 -7.16 -3.17 10.08
C GLU A 17 -5.82 -2.56 10.49
N LYS A 18 -5.17 -3.07 11.54
CA LYS A 18 -3.88 -2.56 12.03
C LYS A 18 -2.77 -2.76 11.00
N THR A 19 -2.79 -3.89 10.29
CA THR A 19 -1.87 -4.21 9.20
C THR A 19 -2.05 -3.23 8.05
N MET A 20 -3.31 -2.95 7.69
CA MET A 20 -3.62 -1.97 6.64
C MET A 20 -3.18 -0.56 7.02
N ILE A 21 -3.46 -0.12 8.26
CA ILE A 21 -3.03 1.18 8.79
C ILE A 21 -1.50 1.29 8.79
N PHE A 22 -0.80 0.23 9.22
CA PHE A 22 0.66 0.19 9.20
C PHE A 22 1.22 0.38 7.79
N LEU A 23 0.69 -0.37 6.81
CA LEU A 23 1.09 -0.25 5.42
C LEU A 23 0.84 1.15 4.87
N ILE A 24 -0.36 1.70 5.07
CA ILE A 24 -0.72 3.05 4.61
C ILE A 24 0.22 4.10 5.21
N LYS A 25 0.51 3.98 6.53
CA LYS A 25 1.44 4.87 7.21
C LYS A 25 2.83 4.77 6.59
N PHE A 26 3.35 3.56 6.41
CA PHE A 26 4.64 3.33 5.75
C PHE A 26 4.69 3.97 4.37
N MET A 27 3.66 3.73 3.55
CA MET A 27 3.53 4.28 2.20
C MET A 27 3.49 5.82 2.17
N ASN A 28 2.97 6.45 3.23
CA ASN A 28 2.92 7.91 3.36
C ASN A 28 4.17 8.53 3.99
N THR A 29 5.01 7.77 4.70
CA THR A 29 6.13 8.36 5.48
C THR A 29 7.52 7.85 5.09
N ALA A 30 7.65 6.67 4.49
CA ALA A 30 8.95 6.12 4.10
C ALA A 30 9.65 7.00 3.05
N SER A 31 10.98 7.04 3.02
CA SER A 31 11.70 7.71 1.93
C SER A 31 11.42 7.03 0.58
N LYS A 32 11.64 7.75 -0.53
CA LYS A 32 11.52 7.17 -1.89
C LYS A 32 12.40 5.94 -2.04
N GLU A 33 13.66 6.04 -1.63
CA GLU A 33 14.63 4.94 -1.60
C GLU A 33 14.09 3.76 -0.80
N LYS A 34 13.59 3.99 0.43
CA LYS A 34 13.08 2.90 1.25
C LYS A 34 11.87 2.20 0.62
N LEU A 35 10.99 2.93 -0.08
CA LEU A 35 9.88 2.33 -0.81
C LEU A 35 10.38 1.45 -1.96
N MET A 36 11.37 1.93 -2.70
CA MET A 36 11.96 1.20 -3.83
C MET A 36 12.68 -0.06 -3.36
N ASP A 37 13.46 0.01 -2.28
CA ASP A 37 14.14 -1.15 -1.70
C ASP A 37 13.14 -2.17 -1.14
N THR A 38 12.09 -1.69 -0.46
CA THR A 38 11.12 -2.57 0.20
C THR A 38 10.24 -3.30 -0.80
N PHE A 39 9.91 -2.65 -1.92
CA PHE A 39 9.05 -3.19 -2.97
C PHE A 39 9.81 -3.29 -4.30
N GLU A 40 11.05 -3.76 -4.22
CA GLU A 40 11.92 -3.97 -5.39
C GLU A 40 11.19 -4.80 -6.44
N GLY A 41 11.32 -4.42 -7.71
CA GLY A 41 10.63 -5.06 -8.83
C GLY A 41 9.17 -4.65 -9.03
N HIS A 42 8.51 -4.05 -8.02
CA HIS A 42 7.15 -3.51 -8.15
C HIS A 42 7.12 -2.00 -8.38
N PHE A 43 8.15 -1.28 -7.92
CA PHE A 43 8.27 0.16 -8.06
C PHE A 43 9.32 0.50 -9.12
N THR A 44 8.95 1.39 -10.04
CA THR A 44 9.92 2.13 -10.86
C THR A 44 10.14 3.50 -10.23
N ASP A 45 11.23 4.17 -10.58
CA ASP A 45 11.54 5.51 -10.06
C ASP A 45 10.35 6.50 -10.23
N HIS A 46 9.75 6.53 -11.43
CA HIS A 46 8.54 7.31 -11.72
C HIS A 46 7.30 6.93 -10.89
N LEU A 47 7.12 5.65 -10.56
CA LEU A 47 5.99 5.23 -9.71
C LEU A 47 6.22 5.67 -8.26
N ALA A 48 7.46 5.55 -7.79
CA ALA A 48 7.84 6.01 -6.47
C ALA A 48 7.63 7.54 -6.36
N ASP A 49 8.03 8.33 -7.36
CA ASP A 49 7.76 9.77 -7.40
C ASP A 49 6.28 10.10 -7.29
N LYS A 50 5.43 9.41 -8.05
CA LYS A 50 3.97 9.59 -7.94
C LYS A 50 3.42 9.28 -6.55
N ILE A 51 3.98 8.28 -5.87
CA ILE A 51 3.62 7.96 -4.48
C ILE A 51 4.04 9.10 -3.55
N ILE A 52 5.25 9.66 -3.75
CA ILE A 52 5.72 10.82 -2.98
C ILE A 52 4.83 12.05 -3.25
N ASP A 53 4.55 12.35 -4.51
CA ASP A 53 3.69 13.47 -4.92
C ASP A 53 2.30 13.36 -4.30
N GLN A 54 1.71 12.17 -4.27
CA GLN A 54 0.40 11.94 -3.66
C GLN A 54 0.37 12.35 -2.17
N ARG A 55 1.51 12.36 -1.46
CA ARG A 55 1.60 12.84 -0.07
C ARG A 55 1.32 14.33 0.06
N LEU A 56 1.69 15.11 -0.95
CA LEU A 56 1.39 16.55 -1.04
C LEU A 56 -0.12 16.81 -1.20
N PHE A 57 -0.87 15.82 -1.70
CA PHE A 57 -2.32 15.88 -1.89
C PHE A 57 -3.10 15.14 -0.79
N GLY A 58 -2.53 15.07 0.42
CA GLY A 58 -3.17 14.44 1.59
C GLY A 58 -2.87 12.95 1.75
N GLY A 59 -1.95 12.40 0.96
CA GLY A 59 -1.49 11.01 1.07
C GLY A 59 -2.50 9.97 0.61
N MET A 60 -2.14 8.71 0.84
CA MET A 60 -3.02 7.56 0.68
C MET A 60 -3.86 7.37 1.95
N LYS A 61 -5.16 7.17 1.76
CA LYS A 61 -6.13 6.85 2.82
C LYS A 61 -6.46 5.36 2.84
N LYS A 62 -6.31 4.70 1.71
CA LYS A 62 -6.49 3.26 1.50
C LYS A 62 -5.54 2.80 0.40
N LEU A 63 -5.25 1.51 0.36
CA LEU A 63 -4.32 0.96 -0.62
C LEU A 63 -4.83 1.14 -2.07
N ASP A 64 -6.14 1.04 -2.28
CA ASP A 64 -6.80 1.22 -3.58
C ASP A 64 -6.63 2.62 -4.18
N ASP A 65 -6.22 3.62 -3.38
CA ASP A 65 -5.92 4.95 -3.88
C ASP A 65 -4.82 4.90 -4.97
N ILE A 66 -3.95 3.89 -4.95
CA ILE A 66 -2.96 3.65 -6.00
C ILE A 66 -3.63 3.47 -7.38
N LEU A 67 -4.79 2.82 -7.43
CA LEU A 67 -5.58 2.66 -8.65
C LEU A 67 -6.43 3.89 -8.93
N GLU A 68 -7.12 4.43 -7.92
CA GLU A 68 -7.98 5.60 -8.09
C GLU A 68 -7.21 6.83 -8.59
N LYS A 69 -5.96 6.98 -8.15
CA LYS A 69 -5.04 8.04 -8.57
C LYS A 69 -4.20 7.68 -9.80
N LYS A 70 -4.45 6.52 -10.42
CA LYS A 70 -3.75 6.04 -11.62
C LYS A 70 -2.23 6.04 -11.46
N ILE A 71 -1.76 5.68 -10.27
CA ILE A 71 -0.33 5.50 -9.98
C ILE A 71 0.12 4.22 -10.67
N MET A 72 -0.55 3.10 -10.40
CA MET A 72 -0.28 1.81 -11.05
C MET A 72 -1.44 1.33 -11.93
N ARG A 73 -1.13 0.44 -12.86
CA ARG A 73 -2.14 -0.30 -13.64
C ARG A 73 -2.69 -1.45 -12.80
N LYS A 74 -3.96 -1.81 -13.00
CA LYS A 74 -4.67 -2.87 -12.26
C LYS A 74 -3.85 -4.16 -12.09
N LYS A 75 -3.35 -4.74 -13.17
CA LYS A 75 -2.55 -5.98 -13.12
C LYS A 75 -1.33 -5.87 -12.20
N LYS A 76 -0.57 -4.77 -12.32
CA LYS A 76 0.61 -4.55 -11.47
C LYS A 76 0.23 -4.29 -10.02
N PHE A 77 -0.91 -3.64 -9.79
CA PHE A 77 -1.41 -3.38 -8.46
C PHE A 77 -1.82 -4.68 -7.76
N GLU A 78 -2.48 -5.62 -8.44
CA GLU A 78 -2.86 -6.91 -7.87
C GLU A 78 -1.62 -7.69 -7.40
N GLU A 79 -0.57 -7.73 -8.24
CA GLU A 79 0.73 -8.33 -7.88
C GLU A 79 1.40 -7.60 -6.69
N PHE A 80 1.38 -6.26 -6.70
CA PHE A 80 1.95 -5.44 -5.63
C PHE A 80 1.18 -5.58 -4.31
N GLN A 81 -0.16 -5.62 -4.36
CA GLN A 81 -1.02 -5.64 -3.19
C GLN A 81 -0.72 -6.86 -2.32
N ASP A 82 -0.60 -8.05 -2.93
CA ASP A 82 -0.28 -9.27 -2.18
C ASP A 82 1.10 -9.17 -1.50
N VAL A 83 2.11 -8.61 -2.18
CA VAL A 83 3.46 -8.43 -1.62
C VAL A 83 3.46 -7.40 -0.49
N ALA A 84 2.80 -6.26 -0.70
CA ALA A 84 2.72 -5.17 0.26
C ALA A 84 2.01 -5.60 1.55
N LEU A 85 0.92 -6.37 1.42
CA LEU A 85 0.18 -6.90 2.54
C LEU A 85 0.99 -7.93 3.33
N LYS A 86 1.67 -8.87 2.66
CA LYS A 86 2.56 -9.84 3.32
C LYS A 86 3.68 -9.14 4.09
N TRP A 87 4.35 -8.19 3.44
CA TRP A 87 5.38 -7.40 4.10
C TRP A 87 4.86 -6.68 5.34
N ALA A 88 3.66 -6.08 5.25
CA ALA A 88 3.04 -5.39 6.38
C ALA A 88 2.71 -6.33 7.55
N VAL A 89 2.24 -7.55 7.28
CA VAL A 89 1.98 -8.56 8.31
C VAL A 89 3.27 -8.92 9.06
N GLU A 90 4.38 -9.06 8.33
CA GLU A 90 5.67 -9.44 8.89
C GLU A 90 6.35 -8.32 9.68
N HIS A 91 6.14 -7.06 9.26
CA HIS A 91 6.90 -5.91 9.77
C HIS A 91 6.11 -4.98 10.69
N LYS A 92 4.78 -5.17 10.80
CA LYS A 92 3.99 -4.37 11.75
C LYS A 92 4.57 -4.56 13.17
N PRO A 93 4.72 -3.49 13.95
CA PRO A 93 5.14 -3.62 15.34
C PRO A 93 4.21 -4.57 16.07
N LYS A 94 4.77 -5.64 16.65
CA LYS A 94 4.03 -6.49 17.58
C LYS A 94 3.64 -5.61 18.77
N GLU A 95 2.39 -5.70 19.20
CA GLU A 95 1.96 -4.98 20.40
C GLU A 95 2.93 -5.32 21.52
N LYS A 96 3.55 -4.29 22.11
CA LYS A 96 4.17 -4.46 23.42
C LYS A 96 3.02 -4.93 24.31
N ARG A 97 3.12 -6.15 24.85
CA ARG A 97 2.29 -6.53 26.00
C ARG A 97 2.47 -5.41 27.01
N SER A 98 1.41 -4.65 27.25
CA SER A 98 1.32 -3.82 28.45
C SER A 98 1.64 -4.78 29.59
N ALA A 99 2.81 -4.61 30.21
CA ALA A 99 3.10 -5.30 31.44
C ALA A 99 2.11 -4.72 32.46
N ASP A 100 1.20 -5.57 32.94
CA ASP A 100 0.43 -5.34 34.17
C ASP A 100 1.37 -5.05 35.34
#